data_AF-O23930-F1
#
_entry.id   AF-O23930-F1
#
_cell.length_a   1.000
_cell.length_b   1.000
_cell.length_c   1.000
_cell.angle_alpha   90.00
_cell.angle_beta   90.00
_cell.angle_gamma   90.00
#
_symmetry.space_group_name_H-M   'P 1'
#
loop_
_entity.id
_entity.type
_entity.pdbx_description
1 polymer ?
#
loop_
_entity_poly.entity_id
_entity_poly.type
_entity_poly.pdbx_seq_one_letter_code
_entity_poly.pdbx_strand_id
1 'polypeptide(L)'
;MANRNLEKLASIDAQLRLLVPGKVSEDDKLIEYDALLLDKFLDILQDLHGEVQECYELSAEYEGKRDPKKLEELGSVLTSLDPGDSIVIAKA
;
A
#
# COMPACT_ATOMS: atom_id res chain seq x y z
N MET A 1 -3.96 1.93 -19.45
CA MET A 1 -4.06 1.89 -17.98
C MET A 1 -4.98 0.75 -17.52
N ALA A 2 -6.19 0.61 -18.09
CA ALA A 2 -7.16 -0.44 -17.72
C ALA A 2 -6.64 -1.91 -17.65
N ASN A 3 -5.71 -2.32 -18.53
CA ASN A 3 -5.20 -3.70 -18.52
C ASN A 3 -4.31 -4.01 -17.31
N ARG A 4 -3.54 -3.02 -16.82
CA ARG A 4 -2.69 -3.19 -15.62
C ARG A 4 -3.53 -3.34 -14.35
N ASN A 5 -4.67 -2.64 -14.25
CA ASN A 5 -5.52 -2.68 -13.05
C ASN A 5 -6.28 -4.01 -12.94
N LEU A 6 -6.65 -4.63 -14.07
CA LEU A 6 -7.24 -5.97 -14.06
C LEU A 6 -6.26 -7.05 -13.60
N GLU A 7 -4.99 -6.96 -14.01
CA GLU A 7 -3.93 -7.87 -13.54
C GLU A 7 -3.62 -7.68 -12.05
N LYS A 8 -3.65 -6.43 -11.57
CA LYS A 8 -3.42 -6.07 -10.15
C LYS A 8 -4.54 -6.57 -9.25
N LEU A 9 -5.81 -6.32 -9.62
CA LEU A 9 -6.99 -6.83 -8.91
C LEU A 9 -7.00 -8.36 -8.86
N ALA A 10 -6.67 -9.03 -9.97
CA ALA A 10 -6.54 -10.48 -10.01
C ALA A 10 -5.43 -11.01 -9.10
N SER A 11 -4.32 -10.29 -8.96
CA SER A 11 -3.22 -10.63 -8.05
C SER A 11 -3.62 -10.46 -6.57
N ILE A 12 -4.34 -9.39 -6.22
CA ILE A 12 -4.79 -9.12 -4.84
C ILE A 12 -5.82 -10.16 -4.40
N ASP A 13 -6.81 -10.44 -5.26
CA ASP A 13 -7.83 -11.46 -5.01
C ASP A 13 -7.21 -12.86 -4.83
N ALA A 14 -6.21 -13.22 -5.65
CA ALA A 14 -5.48 -14.48 -5.49
C ALA A 14 -4.75 -14.58 -4.14
N GLN A 15 -4.12 -13.49 -3.67
CA GLN A 15 -3.42 -13.48 -2.38
C GLN A 15 -4.37 -13.56 -1.18
N LEU A 16 -5.52 -12.86 -1.24
CA LEU A 16 -6.54 -12.94 -0.19
C LEU A 16 -7.16 -14.34 -0.08
N ARG A 17 -7.32 -15.04 -1.21
CA ARG A 17 -7.79 -16.44 -1.24
C ARG A 17 -6.80 -17.45 -0.66
N LEU A 18 -5.51 -17.13 -0.58
CA LEU A 18 -4.52 -17.98 0.10
C LEU A 18 -4.64 -17.90 1.63
N LEU A 19 -5.17 -16.79 2.16
CA LEU A 19 -5.32 -16.54 3.59
C LEU A 19 -6.64 -17.08 4.15
N VAL A 20 -7.66 -17.20 3.30
CA VAL A 20 -8.99 -17.65 3.68
C VAL A 20 -9.22 -19.09 3.22
N PRO A 21 -9.46 -20.05 4.14
CA PRO A 21 -9.56 -21.48 3.81
C PRO A 21 -10.74 -21.86 2.90
N GLY A 22 -11.70 -20.95 2.71
CA GLY A 22 -12.85 -21.10 1.82
C GLY A 22 -13.95 -20.12 2.16
N LYS A 23 -14.97 -20.03 1.30
CA LYS A 23 -16.16 -19.22 1.58
C LYS A 23 -16.90 -19.76 2.80
N VAL A 24 -17.30 -18.87 3.71
CA VAL A 24 -18.05 -19.28 4.91
C VAL A 24 -19.55 -19.50 4.63
N SER A 25 -20.06 -18.95 3.52
CA SER A 25 -21.42 -19.14 3.01
C SER A 25 -21.45 -18.99 1.47
N GLU A 26 -22.53 -19.41 0.81
CA GLU A 26 -22.67 -19.26 -0.66
C GLU A 26 -22.70 -17.79 -1.10
N ASP A 27 -23.23 -16.90 -0.25
CA ASP A 27 -23.31 -15.46 -0.47
C ASP A 27 -22.10 -14.68 0.07
N ASP A 28 -21.08 -15.39 0.58
CA ASP A 28 -19.84 -14.78 1.03
C ASP A 28 -19.09 -14.15 -0.15
N LYS A 29 -18.99 -12.83 -0.10
CA LYS A 29 -18.29 -11.96 -1.04
C LYS A 29 -17.22 -11.12 -0.36
N LEU A 30 -16.83 -11.46 0.88
CA LEU A 30 -15.91 -10.63 1.65
C LEU A 30 -14.59 -10.41 0.91
N ILE A 31 -14.01 -11.48 0.35
CA ILE A 31 -12.77 -11.39 -0.45
C ILE A 31 -12.97 -10.54 -1.71
N GLU A 32 -14.13 -10.66 -2.37
CA GLU A 32 -14.43 -9.90 -3.59
C GLU A 32 -14.58 -8.40 -3.28
N TYR A 33 -15.16 -8.05 -2.12
CA TYR A 33 -15.26 -6.67 -1.66
C TYR A 33 -13.92 -6.11 -1.20
N ASP A 34 -13.13 -6.88 -0.45
CA ASP A 34 -11.82 -6.46 0.03
C ASP A 34 -10.84 -6.26 -1.13
N ALA A 35 -10.82 -7.17 -2.10
CA ALA A 35 -9.99 -7.02 -3.29
C ALA A 35 -10.36 -5.77 -4.11
N LEU A 36 -11.67 -5.50 -4.25
CA LEU A 36 -12.16 -4.33 -4.98
C LEU A 36 -11.81 -3.02 -4.26
N LEU A 37 -12.00 -2.95 -2.95
CA LEU A 37 -11.68 -1.76 -2.16
C LEU A 37 -10.18 -1.50 -2.12
N LEU A 38 -9.38 -2.56 -1.94
CA LEU A 38 -7.92 -2.44 -1.85
C LEU A 38 -7.30 -2.05 -3.20
N ASP A 39 -7.78 -2.60 -4.31
CA ASP A 39 -7.36 -2.19 -5.66
C ASP A 39 -7.66 -0.71 -5.91
N LYS A 40 -8.88 -0.26 -5.58
CA LYS A 40 -9.25 1.15 -5.73
C LYS A 40 -8.46 2.06 -4.80
N PHE A 41 -8.19 1.65 -3.58
CA PHE A 41 -7.39 2.41 -2.64
C PHE A 41 -5.94 2.54 -3.12
N LEU A 42 -5.35 1.47 -3.64
CA LEU A 42 -3.99 1.47 -4.18
C LEU A 42 -3.88 2.28 -5.48
N ASP A 43 -4.90 2.25 -6.35
CA ASP A 43 -4.98 3.14 -7.51
C ASP A 43 -5.07 4.60 -7.08
N ILE A 44 -5.91 4.93 -6.08
CA ILE A 44 -6.04 6.28 -5.54
C ILE A 44 -4.73 6.75 -4.89
N LEU A 45 -4.05 5.90 -4.12
CA LEU A 45 -2.74 6.22 -3.53
C LEU A 45 -1.66 6.41 -4.59
N GLN A 46 -1.67 5.59 -5.63
CA GLN A 46 -0.70 5.65 -6.73
C GLN A 46 -0.92 6.88 -7.63
N ASP A 47 -2.18 7.32 -7.76
CA ASP A 47 -2.55 8.57 -8.42
C ASP A 47 -2.33 9.80 -7.52
N LEU A 48 -2.32 9.63 -6.19
CA LEU A 48 -2.09 10.74 -5.26
C LEU A 48 -0.60 11.04 -5.02
N HIS A 49 0.27 10.10 -4.62
CA HIS A 49 1.66 10.46 -4.24
C HIS A 49 2.71 9.38 -4.53
N GLY A 50 3.78 9.78 -5.24
CA GLY A 50 5.01 8.99 -5.39
C GLY A 50 5.90 8.95 -4.13
N GLU A 51 5.64 9.81 -3.15
CA GLU A 51 6.48 9.99 -1.96
C GLU A 51 6.28 8.88 -0.90
N VAL A 52 5.13 8.19 -0.88
CA VAL A 52 4.87 7.07 0.04
C VAL A 52 5.82 5.90 -0.24
N GLN A 53 6.09 5.64 -1.52
CA GLN A 53 6.99 4.58 -1.94
C GLN A 53 8.44 4.87 -1.49
N GLU A 54 8.87 6.13 -1.57
CA GLU A 54 10.20 6.57 -1.14
C GLU A 54 10.39 6.41 0.39
N CYS A 55 9.38 6.73 1.19
CA CYS A 55 9.41 6.46 2.64
C CYS A 55 9.59 4.96 2.95
N TYR A 56 8.94 4.09 2.18
CA TYR A 56 9.01 2.65 2.38
C TYR A 56 10.38 2.07 2.01
N GLU A 57 10.96 2.54 0.90
CA GLU A 57 12.29 2.13 0.45
C GLU A 57 13.39 2.57 1.44
N LEU A 58 13.35 3.81 1.91
CA LEU A 58 14.31 4.32 2.92
C LEU A 58 14.21 3.58 4.26
N SER A 59 12.99 3.24 4.69
CA SER A 59 12.77 2.46 5.91
C SER A 59 13.30 1.03 5.81
N ALA A 60 13.12 0.38 4.65
CA ALA A 60 13.64 -0.97 4.41
C ALA A 60 15.17 -1.00 4.33
N GLU A 61 15.80 0.01 3.71
CA GLU A 61 17.26 0.15 3.69
C GLU A 61 17.83 0.39 5.09
N TYR A 62 17.12 1.17 5.92
CA TYR A 62 17.48 1.36 7.31
C TYR A 62 17.43 0.05 8.09
N GLU A 63 16.37 -0.75 8.00
CA GLU A 63 16.32 -2.00 8.78
C GLU A 63 17.40 -3.00 8.36
N GLY A 64 17.75 -3.04 7.07
CA GLY A 64 18.79 -3.94 6.54
C GLY A 64 20.22 -3.56 6.94
N LYS A 65 20.53 -2.26 7.05
CA LYS A 65 21.91 -1.76 7.29
C LYS A 65 22.09 -1.09 8.66
N ARG A 66 21.00 -0.70 9.31
CA ARG A 66 20.92 0.13 10.53
C ARG A 66 21.75 1.40 10.46
N ASP A 67 21.84 1.99 9.26
CA ASP A 67 22.59 3.22 9.03
C ASP A 67 21.77 4.44 9.47
N PRO A 68 22.18 5.17 10.52
CA PRO A 68 21.43 6.33 11.01
C PRO A 68 21.26 7.45 9.98
N LYS A 69 22.06 7.52 8.91
CA LYS A 69 21.85 8.48 7.82
C LYS A 69 20.55 8.24 7.06
N LYS A 70 20.11 6.98 6.94
CA LYS A 70 18.86 6.63 6.28
C LYS A 70 17.64 7.08 7.08
N LEU A 71 17.74 7.12 8.41
CA LEU A 71 16.74 7.74 9.27
C LEU A 71 16.67 9.26 9.07
N GLU A 72 17.82 9.91 8.81
CA GLU A 72 17.88 11.35 8.56
C GLU A 72 17.26 11.71 7.19
N GLU A 73 17.53 10.91 6.15
CA GLU A 73 16.88 11.01 4.83
C GLU A 73 15.36 10.80 4.96
N LEU A 74 14.93 9.74 5.67
CA LEU A 74 13.51 9.48 5.94
C LEU A 74 12.85 10.64 6.71
N GLY A 75 13.55 11.17 7.72
CA GLY A 75 13.08 12.32 8.51
C GLY A 75 12.94 13.59 7.67
N SER A 76 13.85 13.81 6.72
CA SER A 76 13.76 14.93 5.77
C SER A 76 12.52 14.81 4.90
N VAL A 77 12.23 13.61 4.37
CA VAL A 77 11.02 13.37 3.56
C VAL A 77 9.78 13.63 4.41
N LEU A 78 9.71 13.07 5.62
CA LEU A 78 8.55 13.22 6.51
C LEU A 78 8.32 14.66 6.97
N THR A 79 9.38 15.47 7.11
CA THR A 79 9.28 16.88 7.54
C THR A 79 9.05 17.86 6.39
N SER A 80 9.27 17.44 5.14
CA SER A 80 8.93 18.23 3.96
C SER A 80 7.48 18.08 3.51
N LEU A 81 6.75 17.08 4.04
CA LEU A 81 5.34 16.88 3.73
C LEU A 81 4.49 18.02 4.28
N ASP A 82 3.46 18.41 3.53
CA ASP A 82 2.46 19.31 4.08
C ASP A 82 1.57 18.58 5.12
N PRO A 83 0.83 19.32 5.96
CA PRO A 83 0.01 18.73 7.01
C PRO A 83 -1.05 17.73 6.49
N GLY A 84 -1.56 17.92 5.27
CA GLY A 84 -2.48 17.00 4.61
C GLY A 84 -1.80 15.67 4.28
N ASP A 85 -0.66 15.73 3.60
CA ASP A 85 0.12 14.55 3.23
C ASP A 85 0.67 13.79 4.43
N SER A 86 1.08 14.52 5.47
CA SER A 86 1.51 13.95 6.75
C SER A 86 0.39 13.13 7.40
N ILE A 87 -0.86 13.62 7.35
CA ILE A 87 -2.03 12.91 7.90
C ILE A 87 -2.36 11.69 7.05
N VAL A 88 -2.24 11.79 5.72
CA VAL A 88 -2.50 10.67 4.80
C VAL A 88 -1.45 9.57 4.99
N ILE A 89 -0.16 9.91 5.04
CA ILE A 89 0.93 8.96 5.26
C ILE A 89 0.86 8.29 6.63
N ALA A 90 0.47 9.03 7.68
CA ALA A 90 0.31 8.45 9.01
C ALA A 90 -0.96 7.59 9.18
N LYS A 91 -1.95 7.73 8.28
CA LYS A 91 -3.21 6.98 8.31
C LYS A 91 -3.23 5.77 7.38
N ALA A 92 -2.43 5.80 6.31
CA ALA A 92 -2.24 4.68 5.39
C ALA A 92 -1.59 3.49 6.10
#